data_AF-A0A1Q9LCK1-F1
#
_entry.id   AF-A0A1Q9LCK1-F1
#
_cell.length_a   1.000
_cell.length_b   1.000
_cell.length_c   1.000
_cell.angle_alpha   90.00
_cell.angle_beta   90.00
_cell.angle_gamma   90.00
#
_symmetry.space_group_name_H-M   'P 1'
#
loop_
_entity.id
_entity.type
_entity.pdbx_description
1 polymer ?
#
loop_
_entity_poly.entity_id
_entity_poly.type
_entity_poly.pdbx_seq_one_letter_code
_entity_poly.pdbx_strand_id
1 'polypeptide(L)'
;MQVVVAVDGQDVAGRTVEFDPGRPVEVEVRVRNSGRETAKVRLVRVSGESLALTFFAYDTTVPFEVAPGGEETRAFPLDVRDLDGQAIGLLPTSVELLDDDREVVAAADTVVDVRGSLWSVYGVFGLALLALTAALWAGALLALARHRVSPNRFRRALRFLPAGVGTGLVAVVTLSVLRLVAPEPAVEIPVVLAAAAIALLLGFSTPHPTAEPEPPVVDDGETVALSTQRVVS
;
A
#
# COMPACT_ATOMS: atom_id res chain seq x y z
N MET A 1 5.55 28.85 2.83
CA MET A 1 6.04 29.06 1.45
C MET A 1 5.08 28.37 0.51
N GLN A 2 4.86 28.89 -0.70
CA GLN A 2 3.98 28.25 -1.69
C GLN A 2 4.84 27.79 -2.86
N VAL A 3 4.54 26.59 -3.35
CA VAL A 3 5.20 26.01 -4.52
C VAL A 3 4.14 25.58 -5.50
N VAL A 4 4.34 25.99 -6.74
CA VAL A 4 3.60 25.51 -7.91
C VAL A 4 4.59 24.76 -8.76
N VAL A 5 4.24 23.55 -9.15
CA VAL A 5 5.08 22.72 -10.01
C VAL A 5 4.38 22.54 -11.33
N ALA A 6 5.14 22.63 -12.41
CA ALA A 6 4.71 22.23 -13.72
C ALA A 6 5.68 21.19 -14.29
N VAL A 7 5.15 20.24 -15.04
CA VAL A 7 5.94 19.27 -15.80
C VAL A 7 5.58 19.42 -17.27
N ASP A 8 6.59 19.53 -18.13
CA ASP A 8 6.44 19.80 -19.56
C ASP A 8 5.48 20.98 -19.84
N GLY A 9 5.59 22.03 -19.01
CA GLY A 9 4.76 23.24 -19.09
C GLY A 9 3.31 23.09 -18.60
N GLN A 10 2.93 21.95 -18.01
CA GLN A 10 1.60 21.74 -17.42
C GLN A 10 1.65 21.74 -15.90
N ASP A 11 0.85 22.59 -15.27
CA ASP A 11 0.66 22.60 -13.81
C ASP A 11 0.17 21.23 -13.32
N VAL A 12 0.83 20.70 -12.29
CA VAL A 12 0.58 19.37 -11.74
C VAL A 12 -0.58 19.33 -10.74
N ALA A 13 -1.07 20.49 -10.29
CA ALA A 13 -2.08 20.59 -9.25
C ALA A 13 -3.40 19.93 -9.66
N GLY A 14 -3.79 18.87 -8.94
CA GLY A 14 -5.02 18.13 -9.20
C GLY A 14 -5.05 17.38 -10.53
N ARG A 15 -3.89 17.13 -11.14
CA ARG A 15 -3.76 16.47 -12.44
C ARG A 15 -2.82 15.29 -12.37
N THR A 16 -3.00 14.37 -13.30
CA THR A 16 -2.06 13.28 -13.54
C THR A 16 -1.06 13.69 -14.61
N VAL A 17 0.23 13.47 -14.33
CA VAL A 17 1.34 13.79 -15.24
C VAL A 17 1.95 12.50 -15.76
N GLU A 18 2.29 12.43 -17.04
CA GLU A 18 2.90 11.23 -17.64
C GLU A 18 4.42 11.26 -17.54
N PHE A 19 5.02 10.22 -16.95
CA PHE A 19 6.46 9.97 -17.03
C PHE A 19 6.71 8.77 -17.95
N ASP A 20 7.30 9.03 -19.10
CA ASP A 20 7.71 8.02 -20.09
C ASP A 20 9.22 7.78 -19.98
N PRO A 21 9.68 6.58 -19.56
CA PRO A 21 11.10 6.27 -19.44
C PRO A 21 11.89 6.42 -20.76
N GLY A 22 11.22 6.46 -21.91
CA GLY A 22 11.85 6.69 -23.21
C GLY A 22 12.35 8.11 -23.44
N ARG A 23 11.94 9.09 -22.62
CA ARG A 23 12.28 10.51 -22.80
C ARG A 23 12.51 11.23 -21.46
N PRO A 24 13.45 12.17 -21.40
CA PRO A 24 13.54 13.08 -20.25
C PRO A 24 12.29 13.96 -20.19
N VAL A 25 11.93 14.39 -18.98
CA VAL A 25 10.83 15.34 -18.72
C VAL A 25 11.40 16.65 -18.20
N GLU A 26 10.78 17.78 -18.55
CA GLU A 26 11.17 19.08 -18.02
C GLU A 26 10.34 19.39 -16.77
N VAL A 27 11.00 19.62 -15.63
CA VAL A 27 10.34 20.01 -14.38
C VAL A 27 10.58 21.49 -14.16
N GLU A 28 9.49 22.26 -14.11
CA GLU A 28 9.49 23.67 -13.71
C GLU A 28 8.91 23.80 -12.30
N VAL A 29 9.67 24.43 -11.41
CA VAL A 29 9.23 24.77 -10.06
C VAL A 29 9.15 26.29 -9.97
N ARG A 30 7.96 26.79 -9.64
CA ARG A 30 7.70 28.19 -9.31
C ARG A 30 7.43 28.32 -7.82
N VAL A 31 8.21 29.17 -7.18
CA VAL A 31 8.29 29.24 -5.73
C VAL A 31 8.01 30.65 -5.28
N ARG A 32 7.03 30.81 -4.39
CA ARG A 32 6.69 32.10 -3.79
C ARG A 32 6.96 32.08 -2.30
N ASN A 33 7.86 32.96 -1.85
CA ASN A 33 8.18 33.10 -0.46
C ASN A 33 7.25 34.13 0.21
N SER A 34 6.20 33.65 0.89
CA SER A 34 5.29 34.47 1.68
C SER A 34 5.82 34.79 3.09
N GLY A 35 7.03 34.36 3.42
CA GLY A 35 7.69 34.56 4.72
C GLY A 35 8.38 35.91 4.85
N ARG A 36 9.06 36.09 5.98
CA ARG A 36 9.83 37.31 6.31
C ARG A 36 11.34 37.14 6.17
N GLU A 37 11.80 35.92 5.95
CA GLU A 37 13.22 35.56 5.82
C GLU A 37 13.48 35.00 4.43
N THR A 38 14.71 35.12 3.96
CA THR A 38 15.12 34.54 2.67
C THR A 38 15.08 33.02 2.76
N ALA A 39 14.34 32.39 1.85
CA ALA A 39 14.29 30.94 1.76
C ALA A 39 15.41 30.45 0.84
N LYS A 40 16.20 29.50 1.32
CA LYS A 40 17.29 28.89 0.55
C LYS A 40 16.87 27.51 0.10
N VAL A 41 16.91 27.26 -1.20
CA VAL A 41 16.65 25.96 -1.79
C VAL A 41 17.94 25.47 -2.40
N ARG A 42 18.30 24.22 -2.10
CA ARG A 42 19.51 23.56 -2.62
C ARG A 42 19.17 22.40 -3.53
N LEU A 43 18.16 21.63 -3.15
CA LEU A 43 17.76 20.41 -3.84
C LEU A 43 16.28 20.47 -4.18
N VAL A 44 15.93 19.87 -5.31
CA VAL A 44 14.56 19.50 -5.63
C VAL A 44 14.50 17.98 -5.66
N ARG A 45 13.65 17.41 -4.81
CA ARG A 45 13.38 15.97 -4.77
C ARG A 45 12.05 15.68 -5.44
N VAL A 46 12.03 14.73 -6.36
CA VAL A 46 10.81 14.19 -6.96
C VAL A 46 10.74 12.72 -6.58
N SER A 47 9.76 12.33 -5.76
CA SER A 47 9.63 10.96 -5.26
C SER A 47 8.23 10.42 -5.43
N GLY A 48 8.12 9.18 -5.93
CA GLY A 48 6.87 8.46 -6.09
C GLY A 48 6.72 7.34 -5.07
N GLU A 49 5.53 7.25 -4.48
CA GLU A 49 5.23 6.35 -3.38
C GLU A 49 4.01 5.48 -3.68
N SER A 50 3.97 4.29 -3.10
CA SER A 50 2.78 3.45 -3.04
C SER A 50 2.82 2.63 -1.75
N LEU A 51 1.70 2.51 -1.04
CA LEU A 51 1.60 1.76 0.22
C LEU A 51 2.67 2.18 1.26
N ALA A 52 2.95 3.49 1.37
CA ALA A 52 4.00 4.07 2.22
C ALA A 52 5.44 3.60 1.91
N LEU A 53 5.68 3.08 0.70
CA LEU A 53 7.00 2.73 0.21
C LEU A 53 7.37 3.63 -0.97
N THR A 54 8.58 4.20 -0.93
CA THR A 54 9.15 4.97 -2.03
C THR A 54 9.68 4.02 -3.10
N PHE A 55 9.20 4.15 -4.34
CA PHE A 55 9.63 3.33 -5.47
C PHE A 55 10.67 4.02 -6.34
N PHE A 56 10.62 5.34 -6.43
CA PHE A 56 11.64 6.16 -7.08
C PHE A 56 11.82 7.47 -6.31
N ALA A 57 13.04 8.01 -6.36
CA ALA A 57 13.35 9.33 -5.82
C ALA A 57 14.51 9.93 -6.62
N TYR A 58 14.29 11.12 -7.16
CA TYR A 58 15.29 11.86 -7.91
C TYR A 58 15.66 13.13 -7.18
N ASP A 59 16.94 13.30 -6.95
CA ASP A 59 17.52 14.43 -6.24
C ASP A 59 18.29 15.31 -7.23
N THR A 60 17.74 16.48 -7.57
CA THR A 60 18.39 17.43 -8.48
C THR A 60 18.92 18.63 -7.70
N THR A 61 20.22 18.89 -7.80
CA THR A 61 20.84 20.06 -7.16
C THR A 61 20.61 21.30 -8.01
N VAL A 62 19.71 22.17 -7.55
CA VAL A 62 19.37 23.43 -8.21
C VAL A 62 19.35 24.52 -7.14
N PRO A 63 20.52 25.12 -6.80
CA PRO A 63 20.58 26.11 -5.74
C PRO A 63 19.98 27.44 -6.17
N PHE A 64 19.05 27.98 -5.38
CA PHE A 64 18.51 29.33 -5.53
C PHE A 64 17.97 29.86 -4.21
N GLU A 65 17.85 31.18 -4.12
CA GLU A 65 17.28 31.85 -2.95
C GLU A 65 16.05 32.62 -3.37
N VAL A 66 15.01 32.63 -2.53
CA VAL A 66 13.79 33.39 -2.75
C VAL A 66 13.68 34.43 -1.65
N ALA A 67 13.84 35.70 -2.02
CA ALA A 67 13.73 36.83 -1.10
C ALA A 67 12.33 36.89 -0.44
N PRO A 68 12.19 37.50 0.74
CA PRO A 68 10.88 37.71 1.38
C PRO A 68 9.90 38.42 0.45
N GLY A 69 8.69 37.85 0.29
CA GLY A 69 7.67 38.35 -0.64
C GLY A 69 7.98 38.13 -2.13
N GLY A 70 9.15 37.58 -2.44
CA GLY A 70 9.63 37.32 -3.79
C GLY A 70 9.12 36.01 -4.39
N GLU A 71 9.40 35.86 -5.68
CA GLU A 71 9.05 34.70 -6.48
C GLU A 71 10.21 34.33 -7.39
N GLU A 72 10.52 33.04 -7.50
CA GLU A 72 11.56 32.51 -8.37
C GLU A 72 11.02 31.33 -9.16
N THR A 73 11.50 31.16 -10.39
CA THR A 73 11.18 30.00 -11.23
C THR A 73 12.47 29.31 -11.65
N ARG A 74 12.49 27.98 -11.59
CA ARG A 74 13.60 27.15 -12.06
C ARG A 74 13.05 25.99 -12.87
N ALA A 75 13.62 25.79 -14.04
CA ALA A 75 13.34 24.65 -14.91
C ALA A 75 14.60 23.80 -15.06
N PHE A 76 14.45 22.48 -15.03
CA PHE A 76 15.54 21.55 -15.23
C PHE A 76 15.04 20.25 -15.86
N PRO A 77 15.88 19.58 -16.68
CA PRO A 77 15.54 18.28 -17.21
C PRO A 77 15.70 17.21 -16.11
N LEU A 78 14.73 16.31 -16.03
CA LEU A 78 14.75 15.12 -15.19
C LEU A 78 14.88 13.88 -16.08
N ASP A 79 15.95 13.11 -15.88
CA ASP A 79 16.12 11.82 -16.57
C ASP A 79 15.37 10.73 -15.79
N VAL A 80 14.31 10.19 -16.39
CA VAL A 80 13.40 9.21 -15.79
C VAL A 80 13.56 7.80 -16.40
N ARG A 81 14.67 7.53 -17.09
CA ARG A 81 14.90 6.25 -17.79
C ARG A 81 14.86 5.01 -16.90
N ASP A 82 15.32 5.14 -15.66
CA ASP A 82 15.33 4.06 -14.67
C ASP A 82 13.93 3.68 -14.18
N LEU A 83 12.90 4.51 -14.41
CA LEU A 83 11.52 4.16 -14.12
C LEU A 83 11.05 2.90 -14.86
N ASP A 84 11.62 2.59 -16.02
CA ASP A 84 11.31 1.35 -16.75
C ASP A 84 11.48 0.11 -15.85
N GLY A 85 12.52 0.10 -15.02
CA GLY A 85 12.81 -0.98 -14.08
C GLY A 85 12.26 -0.77 -12.66
N GLN A 86 11.80 0.44 -12.30
CA GLN A 86 11.42 0.76 -10.92
C GLN A 86 9.91 0.76 -10.69
N ALA A 87 9.13 1.37 -11.57
CA ALA A 87 7.71 1.61 -11.32
C ALA A 87 6.83 1.50 -12.58
N ILE A 88 5.53 1.31 -12.38
CA ILE A 88 4.52 1.29 -13.45
C ILE A 88 3.16 1.70 -12.87
N GLY A 89 2.35 2.41 -13.67
CA GLY A 89 0.99 2.80 -13.30
C GLY A 89 0.94 4.14 -12.58
N LEU A 90 -0.14 4.37 -11.82
CA LEU A 90 -0.35 5.62 -11.10
C LEU A 90 0.35 5.60 -9.75
N LEU A 91 1.25 6.55 -9.51
CA LEU A 91 1.92 6.75 -8.23
C LEU A 91 1.70 8.17 -7.69
N PRO A 92 1.16 8.32 -6.47
CA PRO A 92 1.30 9.54 -5.68
C PRO A 92 2.76 9.97 -5.68
N THR A 93 3.00 11.24 -6.02
CA THR A 93 4.33 11.79 -6.18
C THR A 93 4.40 13.13 -5.46
N SER A 94 5.47 13.34 -4.71
CA SER A 94 5.77 14.60 -4.05
C SER A 94 6.96 15.28 -4.74
N VAL A 95 6.86 16.59 -4.89
CA VAL A 95 7.97 17.45 -5.32
C VAL A 95 8.35 18.36 -4.16
N GLU A 96 9.47 18.06 -3.54
CA GLU A 96 9.96 18.73 -2.33
C GLU A 96 11.14 19.64 -2.65
N LEU A 97 11.12 20.84 -2.08
CA LEU A 97 12.25 21.76 -2.08
C LEU A 97 12.96 21.63 -0.75
N LEU A 98 14.24 21.27 -0.82
CA LEU A 98 15.07 20.98 0.33
C LEU A 98 16.15 22.06 0.48
N ASP A 99 16.41 22.47 1.71
CA ASP A 99 17.49 23.42 2.03
C ASP A 99 18.87 22.74 2.19
N ASP A 100 19.82 23.47 2.75
CA ASP A 100 21.18 22.98 3.03
C ASP A 100 21.23 21.82 4.03
N ASP A 101 20.28 21.78 4.98
CA ASP A 101 20.16 20.76 6.02
C ASP A 101 19.27 19.58 5.58
N ARG A 102 18.76 19.63 4.35
CA ARG A 102 17.78 18.69 3.77
C ARG A 102 16.43 18.73 4.48
N GLU A 103 16.07 19.85 5.08
CA GLU A 103 14.71 20.06 5.58
C GLU A 103 13.80 20.53 4.44
N VAL A 104 12.54 20.08 4.48
CA VAL A 104 11.53 20.44 3.49
C VAL A 104 11.08 21.88 3.71
N VAL A 105 11.45 22.76 2.79
CA VAL A 105 11.07 24.18 2.78
C VAL A 105 9.66 24.36 2.20
N ALA A 106 9.33 23.55 1.21
CA ALA A 106 8.01 23.49 0.60
C ALA A 106 7.84 22.19 -0.21
N ALA A 107 6.60 21.77 -0.41
CA ALA A 107 6.25 20.58 -1.18
C ALA A 107 4.99 20.81 -2.03
N ALA A 108 4.85 20.03 -3.08
CA ALA A 108 3.64 19.93 -3.89
C ALA A 108 3.36 18.47 -4.24
N ASP A 109 2.14 18.03 -4.00
CA ASP A 109 1.69 16.66 -4.29
C ASP A 109 1.01 16.57 -5.66
N THR A 110 1.23 15.48 -6.35
CA THR A 110 0.58 15.15 -7.62
C THR A 110 0.49 13.63 -7.81
N VAL A 111 -0.10 13.19 -8.92
CA VAL A 111 -0.10 11.78 -9.33
C VAL A 111 0.65 11.67 -10.64
N VAL A 112 1.60 10.75 -10.72
CA VAL A 112 2.33 10.45 -11.95
C VAL A 112 1.83 9.13 -12.55
N ASP A 113 1.50 9.14 -13.85
CA ASP A 113 1.32 7.95 -14.68
C ASP A 113 2.68 7.51 -15.22
N VAL A 114 3.29 6.52 -14.57
CA VAL A 114 4.58 5.95 -14.97
C VAL A 114 4.37 4.87 -16.02
N ARG A 115 4.96 5.08 -17.21
CA ARG A 115 4.91 4.14 -18.33
C ARG A 115 6.08 3.13 -18.34
N GLY A 116 6.44 2.62 -17.18
CA GLY A 116 7.49 1.60 -17.06
C GLY A 116 7.00 0.18 -17.38
N SER A 117 7.81 -0.80 -17.00
CA SER A 117 7.58 -2.22 -17.28
C SER A 117 6.72 -2.91 -16.22
N LEU A 118 5.93 -3.92 -16.62
CA LEU A 118 5.27 -4.85 -15.69
C LEU A 118 6.27 -5.67 -14.87
N TRP A 119 7.52 -5.77 -15.33
CA TRP A 119 8.62 -6.43 -14.63
C TRP A 119 9.44 -5.48 -13.75
N SER A 120 8.97 -4.24 -13.58
CA SER A 120 9.56 -3.29 -12.64
C SER A 120 9.50 -3.79 -11.19
N VAL A 121 10.27 -3.16 -10.30
CA VAL A 121 10.24 -3.47 -8.86
C VAL A 121 8.80 -3.40 -8.31
N TYR A 122 8.05 -2.36 -8.67
CA TYR A 122 6.65 -2.24 -8.28
C TYR A 122 5.76 -3.34 -8.86
N GLY A 123 5.93 -3.66 -10.15
CA GLY A 123 5.17 -4.72 -10.81
C GLY A 123 5.42 -6.10 -10.20
N VAL A 124 6.69 -6.45 -9.95
CA VAL A 124 7.08 -7.71 -9.29
C VAL A 124 6.59 -7.76 -7.85
N PHE A 125 6.64 -6.64 -7.12
CA PHE A 125 6.05 -6.52 -5.79
C PHE A 125 4.55 -6.86 -5.83
N GLY A 126 3.80 -6.31 -6.79
CA GLY A 126 2.39 -6.63 -7.00
C GLY A 126 2.14 -8.11 -7.30
N LEU A 127 2.97 -8.73 -8.15
CA LEU A 127 2.88 -10.16 -8.47
C LEU A 127 3.18 -11.05 -7.25
N ALA A 128 4.20 -10.70 -6.46
CA ALA A 128 4.54 -11.42 -5.23
C ALA A 128 3.39 -11.33 -4.20
N LEU A 129 2.82 -10.14 -4.04
CA LEU A 129 1.67 -9.89 -3.18
C LEU A 129 0.44 -10.69 -3.64
N LEU A 130 0.18 -10.76 -4.94
CA LEU A 130 -0.87 -11.59 -5.52
C LEU A 130 -0.66 -13.08 -5.23
N ALA A 131 0.56 -13.59 -5.44
CA ALA A 131 0.90 -14.98 -5.16
C ALA A 131 0.74 -15.34 -3.68
N LEU A 132 1.20 -14.46 -2.78
CA LEU A 132 1.02 -14.64 -1.34
C LEU A 132 -0.47 -14.64 -0.96
N THR A 133 -1.24 -13.71 -1.50
CA THR A 133 -2.69 -13.63 -1.27
C THR A 133 -3.40 -14.89 -1.76
N ALA A 134 -3.04 -15.40 -2.93
CA ALA A 134 -3.57 -16.65 -3.46
C ALA A 134 -3.23 -17.84 -2.55
N ALA A 135 -2.00 -17.91 -2.02
CA ALA A 135 -1.60 -18.93 -1.05
C ALA A 135 -2.38 -18.84 0.26
N LEU A 136 -2.65 -17.63 0.77
CA LEU A 136 -3.48 -17.40 1.95
C LEU A 136 -4.92 -17.89 1.73
N TRP A 137 -5.51 -17.58 0.58
CA TRP A 137 -6.82 -18.09 0.19
C TRP A 137 -6.83 -19.61 0.07
N ALA A 138 -5.86 -20.20 -0.64
CA ALA A 138 -5.74 -21.65 -0.78
C ALA A 138 -5.61 -22.33 0.60
N GLY A 139 -4.79 -21.79 1.49
CA GLY A 139 -4.64 -22.31 2.85
C GLY A 139 -5.92 -22.23 3.68
N ALA A 140 -6.68 -21.13 3.57
CA ALA A 140 -7.97 -20.97 4.25
C ALA A 140 -9.03 -21.95 3.70
N LEU A 141 -9.12 -22.07 2.39
CA LEU A 141 -10.06 -22.96 1.71
C LEU A 141 -9.71 -24.44 1.92
N LEU A 142 -8.44 -24.82 1.87
CA LEU A 142 -7.99 -26.19 2.16
C LEU A 142 -8.27 -26.58 3.62
N ALA A 143 -8.13 -25.64 4.56
CA ALA A 143 -8.47 -25.90 5.95
C ALA A 143 -9.97 -26.12 6.16
N LEU A 144 -10.80 -25.37 5.42
CA LEU A 144 -12.24 -25.56 5.37
C LEU A 144 -12.60 -26.94 4.78
N ALA A 145 -12.00 -27.30 3.64
CA ALA A 145 -12.21 -28.58 2.96
C ALA A 145 -11.76 -29.79 3.80
N ARG A 146 -10.72 -29.63 4.62
CA ARG A 146 -10.22 -30.68 5.54
C ARG A 146 -10.96 -30.71 6.88
N HIS A 147 -12.04 -29.95 7.05
CA HIS A 147 -12.78 -29.80 8.31
C HIS A 147 -11.92 -29.40 9.52
N ARG A 148 -10.73 -28.82 9.31
CA ARG A 148 -9.79 -28.42 10.39
C ARG A 148 -10.07 -27.02 10.92
N VAL A 149 -11.34 -26.66 10.99
CA VAL A 149 -11.79 -25.30 11.37
C VAL A 149 -12.33 -25.30 12.79
N SER A 150 -12.02 -24.26 13.54
CA SER A 150 -12.49 -24.14 14.93
C SER A 150 -14.02 -24.18 14.98
N PRO A 151 -14.62 -24.84 15.99
CA PRO A 151 -16.06 -24.77 16.22
C PRO A 151 -16.52 -23.34 16.53
N ASN A 152 -15.61 -22.48 17.04
CA ASN A 152 -15.91 -21.07 17.27
C ASN A 152 -15.92 -20.27 15.94
N ARG A 153 -17.09 -19.73 15.58
CA ARG A 153 -17.31 -18.93 14.36
C ARG A 153 -16.38 -17.72 14.25
N PHE A 154 -16.03 -17.10 15.38
CA PHE A 154 -15.15 -15.93 15.39
C PHE A 154 -13.69 -16.31 15.10
N ARG A 155 -13.19 -17.39 15.70
CA ARG A 155 -11.83 -17.91 15.41
C ARG A 155 -11.71 -18.35 13.95
N ARG A 156 -12.80 -18.86 13.37
CA ARG A 156 -12.87 -19.21 11.96
C ARG A 156 -12.86 -17.98 11.05
N ALA A 157 -13.64 -16.95 11.38
CA ALA A 157 -13.61 -15.67 10.65
C ALA A 157 -12.20 -15.07 10.63
N LEU A 158 -11.53 -15.00 11.79
CA LEU A 158 -10.16 -14.48 11.92
C LEU A 158 -9.15 -15.19 11.01
N ARG A 159 -9.37 -16.46 10.64
CA ARG A 159 -8.49 -17.21 9.74
C ARG A 159 -8.51 -16.68 8.29
N PHE A 160 -9.61 -16.05 7.87
CA PHE A 160 -9.76 -15.46 6.55
C PHE A 160 -9.26 -14.01 6.48
N LEU A 161 -9.02 -13.38 7.64
CA LEU A 161 -8.60 -11.98 7.71
C LEU A 161 -7.31 -11.69 6.91
N PRO A 162 -6.22 -12.49 7.01
CA PRO A 162 -5.01 -12.23 6.24
C PRO A 162 -5.25 -12.29 4.72
N ALA A 163 -6.10 -13.23 4.26
CA ALA A 163 -6.46 -13.34 2.86
C ALA A 163 -7.28 -12.14 2.38
N GLY A 164 -8.19 -11.63 3.20
CA GLY A 164 -8.97 -10.41 2.92
C GLY A 164 -8.11 -9.15 2.84
N VAL A 165 -7.19 -8.96 3.79
CA VAL A 165 -6.22 -7.84 3.75
C VAL A 165 -5.36 -7.93 2.49
N GLY A 166 -4.82 -9.12 2.19
CA GLY A 166 -4.06 -9.37 0.96
C GLY A 166 -4.86 -9.02 -0.29
N THR A 167 -6.13 -9.43 -0.38
CA THR A 167 -7.01 -9.10 -1.51
C THR A 167 -7.20 -7.59 -1.67
N GLY A 168 -7.37 -6.85 -0.58
CA GLY A 168 -7.47 -5.40 -0.62
C GLY A 168 -6.22 -4.73 -1.17
N LEU A 169 -5.04 -5.14 -0.68
CA LEU A 169 -3.76 -4.60 -1.14
C LEU A 169 -3.51 -4.94 -2.62
N VAL A 170 -3.79 -6.18 -3.03
CA VAL A 170 -3.72 -6.61 -4.44
C VAL A 170 -4.64 -5.76 -5.31
N ALA A 171 -5.86 -5.47 -4.86
CA ALA A 171 -6.80 -4.64 -5.60
C ALA A 171 -6.26 -3.22 -5.81
N VAL A 172 -5.72 -2.59 -4.76
CA VAL A 172 -5.12 -1.24 -4.84
C VAL A 172 -3.97 -1.21 -5.84
N VAL A 173 -3.03 -2.14 -5.75
CA VAL A 173 -1.90 -2.24 -6.69
C VAL A 173 -2.40 -2.50 -8.11
N THR A 174 -3.38 -3.39 -8.28
CA THR A 174 -3.95 -3.69 -9.61
C THR A 174 -4.62 -2.46 -10.22
N LEU A 175 -5.39 -1.69 -9.44
CA LEU A 175 -6.02 -0.45 -9.89
C LEU A 175 -4.99 0.61 -10.29
N SER A 176 -3.87 0.71 -9.55
CA SER A 176 -2.74 1.59 -9.87
C SER A 176 -2.10 1.21 -11.21
N VAL A 177 -1.72 -0.06 -11.37
CA VAL A 177 -1.06 -0.58 -12.57
C VAL A 177 -1.96 -0.48 -13.80
N LEU A 178 -3.27 -0.72 -13.64
CA LEU A 178 -4.28 -0.54 -14.69
C LEU A 178 -4.65 0.92 -14.95
N ARG A 179 -4.04 1.88 -14.23
CA ARG A 179 -4.25 3.32 -14.37
C ARG A 179 -5.68 3.77 -14.11
N LEU A 180 -6.35 3.10 -13.18
CA LEU A 180 -7.72 3.41 -12.79
C LEU A 180 -7.77 4.33 -11.58
N VAL A 181 -6.97 4.04 -10.55
CA VAL A 181 -6.97 4.81 -9.29
C VAL A 181 -5.56 4.80 -8.69
N ALA A 182 -5.09 5.96 -8.23
CA ALA A 182 -3.83 6.08 -7.52
C ALA A 182 -3.92 5.46 -6.10
N PRO A 183 -2.86 4.78 -5.62
CA PRO A 183 -2.79 4.17 -4.29
C PRO A 183 -2.58 5.22 -3.19
N GLU A 184 -3.52 6.15 -3.06
CA GLU A 184 -3.52 7.15 -1.97
C GLU A 184 -4.14 6.57 -0.70
N PRO A 185 -3.70 6.99 0.51
CA PRO A 185 -4.24 6.50 1.78
C PRO A 185 -5.76 6.62 1.90
N ALA A 186 -6.34 7.67 1.30
CA ALA A 186 -7.78 7.93 1.29
C ALA A 186 -8.58 6.86 0.52
N VAL A 187 -7.96 6.18 -0.46
CA VAL A 187 -8.58 5.10 -1.24
C VAL A 187 -8.13 3.74 -0.72
N GLU A 188 -6.83 3.59 -0.46
CA GLU A 188 -6.21 2.34 -0.03
C GLU A 188 -6.86 1.79 1.24
N ILE A 189 -6.96 2.62 2.29
CA ILE A 189 -7.43 2.18 3.61
C ILE A 189 -8.87 1.67 3.52
N PRO A 190 -9.85 2.40 2.95
CA PRO A 190 -11.20 1.87 2.78
C PRO A 190 -11.28 0.59 1.96
N VAL A 191 -10.52 0.47 0.87
CA VAL A 191 -10.52 -0.74 0.02
C VAL A 191 -10.01 -1.95 0.78
N VAL A 192 -8.90 -1.79 1.51
CA VAL A 192 -8.32 -2.87 2.32
C VAL A 192 -9.25 -3.28 3.46
N LEU A 193 -9.84 -2.31 4.17
CA LEU A 193 -10.80 -2.58 5.24
C LEU A 193 -12.07 -3.26 4.73
N ALA A 194 -12.59 -2.84 3.58
CA ALA A 194 -13.76 -3.46 2.95
C ALA A 194 -13.48 -4.92 2.56
N ALA A 195 -12.35 -5.19 1.91
CA ALA A 195 -11.95 -6.54 1.54
C ALA A 195 -11.73 -7.45 2.77
N ALA A 196 -11.10 -6.92 3.81
CA ALA A 196 -10.93 -7.61 5.09
C ALA A 196 -12.28 -7.93 5.75
N ALA A 197 -13.22 -6.98 5.79
CA ALA A 197 -14.56 -7.17 6.33
C ALA A 197 -15.34 -8.24 5.54
N ILE A 198 -15.28 -8.23 4.22
CA ILE A 198 -15.92 -9.25 3.37
C ILE A 198 -15.33 -10.63 3.67
N ALA A 199 -14.02 -10.77 3.77
CA ALA A 199 -13.38 -12.04 4.08
C ALA A 199 -13.74 -12.55 5.49
N LEU A 200 -13.85 -11.66 6.48
CA LEU A 200 -14.35 -12.00 7.81
C LEU A 200 -15.79 -12.52 7.76
N LEU A 201 -16.67 -11.84 7.02
CA LEU A 201 -18.07 -12.26 6.84
C LEU A 201 -18.15 -13.63 6.16
N LEU A 202 -17.34 -13.87 5.12
CA LEU A 202 -17.25 -15.17 4.47
C LEU A 202 -16.80 -16.26 5.46
N GLY A 203 -15.73 -16.02 6.21
CA GLY A 203 -15.24 -16.95 7.22
C GLY A 203 -16.25 -17.21 8.34
N PHE A 204 -16.99 -16.19 8.79
CA PHE A 204 -18.04 -16.34 9.79
C PHE A 204 -19.16 -17.26 9.31
N SER A 205 -19.58 -17.10 8.05
CA SER A 205 -20.66 -17.83 7.40
C SER A 205 -20.32 -19.25 6.96
N THR A 206 -19.05 -19.70 7.08
CA THR A 206 -18.68 -21.06 6.68
C THR A 206 -19.36 -22.16 7.54
N PRO A 207 -19.70 -23.33 6.95
CA PRO A 207 -20.44 -24.41 7.64
C PRO A 207 -19.74 -24.95 8.89
N HIS A 208 -20.51 -25.55 9.81
CA HIS A 208 -19.95 -26.21 10.99
C HIS A 208 -19.30 -27.55 10.58
N PRO A 209 -18.13 -27.90 11.14
CA PRO A 209 -17.68 -29.27 11.09
C PRO A 209 -18.73 -30.14 11.78
N THR A 210 -19.30 -31.11 11.07
CA THR A 210 -20.14 -32.14 11.69
C THR A 210 -19.26 -32.90 12.69
N ALA A 211 -19.73 -33.04 13.94
CA ALA A 211 -19.06 -33.92 14.88
C ALA A 211 -18.98 -35.31 14.26
N GLU A 212 -17.78 -35.90 14.26
CA GLU A 212 -17.63 -37.31 13.94
C GLU A 212 -18.52 -38.09 14.91
N PRO A 213 -19.33 -39.06 14.45
CA PRO A 213 -20.16 -39.84 15.35
C PRO A 213 -19.29 -40.41 16.46
N GLU A 214 -19.66 -40.14 17.71
CA GLU A 214 -18.97 -40.73 18.85
C GLU A 214 -18.94 -42.25 18.62
N PRO A 215 -17.77 -42.91 18.65
CA PRO A 215 -17.72 -44.35 18.48
C PRO A 215 -18.66 -44.95 19.53
N PRO A 216 -19.49 -45.96 19.17
CA PRO A 216 -20.44 -46.52 20.10
C PRO A 216 -19.70 -46.91 21.37
N VAL A 217 -20.19 -46.43 22.52
CA VAL A 217 -19.72 -46.89 23.82
C VAL A 217 -19.93 -48.40 23.82
N VAL A 218 -18.85 -49.15 23.71
CA VAL A 218 -18.88 -50.59 23.96
C VAL A 218 -19.17 -50.70 25.45
N ASP A 219 -20.40 -51.09 25.78
CA ASP A 219 -20.80 -51.46 27.14
C ASP A 219 -20.09 -52.78 27.48
N ASP A 220 -18.80 -52.69 27.79
CA ASP A 220 -18.07 -53.74 28.50
C ASP A 220 -18.58 -53.68 29.94
N GLY A 221 -19.76 -54.30 30.16
CA GLY A 221 -20.46 -54.29 31.42
C GLY A 221 -19.62 -54.84 32.57
N GLU A 222 -18.91 -53.96 33.28
CA GLU A 222 -18.55 -54.02 34.70
C GLU A 222 -17.69 -52.80 35.07
N THR A 223 -18.32 -51.72 35.51
CA THR A 223 -17.62 -50.72 36.33
C THR A 223 -18.23 -50.74 37.73
N VAL A 224 -17.57 -51.48 38.63
CA VAL A 224 -17.86 -51.49 40.06
C VAL A 224 -17.65 -50.08 40.61
N ALA A 225 -18.72 -49.49 41.13
CA ALA A 225 -18.67 -48.19 41.80
C ALA A 225 -17.87 -48.30 43.11
N LEU A 226 -16.66 -47.76 43.15
CA LEU A 226 -15.89 -47.57 44.39
C LEU A 226 -16.51 -46.40 45.19
N SER A 227 -17.44 -46.74 46.08
CA SER A 227 -17.95 -45.83 47.10
C SER A 227 -16.85 -45.47 48.09
N THR A 228 -16.34 -44.24 48.03
CA THR A 228 -15.39 -43.71 49.02
C THR A 228 -16.10 -43.42 50.34
N GLN A 229 -16.01 -44.35 51.28
CA GLN A 229 -16.51 -44.16 52.64
C GLN A 229 -15.55 -43.26 53.42
N ARG A 230 -15.97 -42.01 53.71
CA ARG A 230 -15.28 -41.12 54.66
C ARG A 230 -15.40 -41.71 56.06
N VAL A 231 -14.28 -42.07 56.68
CA VAL A 231 -14.20 -42.31 58.12
C VAL A 231 -13.76 -41.01 58.79
N VAL A 232 -14.62 -40.51 59.68
CA VAL A 232 -14.31 -39.43 60.63
C VAL A 232 -14.01 -40.09 61.96
N SER A 233 -12.83 -39.81 62.52
CA SER A 233 -12.52 -39.97 63.95
C SER A 233 -11.54 -38.88 64.35
#